data_AF-A0A7J4ILU2-F1
#
_entry.id   AF-A0A7J4ILU2-F1
#
_cell.length_a   1.000
_cell.length_b   1.000
_cell.length_c   1.000
_cell.angle_alpha   90.00
_cell.angle_beta   90.00
_cell.angle_gamma   90.00
#
_symmetry.space_group_name_H-M   'P 1'
#
loop_
_entity.id
_entity.type
_entity.pdbx_description
1 polymer ?
#
loop_
_entity_poly.entity_id
_entity_poly.type
_entity_poly.pdbx_seq_one_letter_code
_entity_poly.pdbx_strand_id
1 'polypeptide(L)'
;MKVIGVDVIRGSIRSRSRRPGYAFVLLEDGEIVEETEVTLHRLLRRLAEVRPEVLAVDSLQELAADQHELYALLQAMPTGTRLVQVTGGERTESLAQVAGRFNIRFNRLNPYDEARTTARVAALGAGAEVIAFENTTDIAVTRHRSPGRGGWSQNRYTRKIHGAVQRKAREIEAELAAAGVRYTKQETRAFGGSSRVVFTLPMARRDVPVSTYYGADVQVRITGKRL
;
A
#
# COMPACT_ATOMS: atom_id res chain seq x y z
N MET A 1 -5.64 -12.58 -12.82
CA MET A 1 -5.84 -11.29 -12.14
C MET A 1 -6.34 -11.54 -10.73
N LYS A 2 -5.75 -10.88 -9.74
CA LYS A 2 -6.16 -10.90 -8.33
C LYS A 2 -6.78 -9.57 -7.96
N VAL A 3 -8.03 -9.60 -7.50
CA VAL A 3 -8.78 -8.43 -7.04
C VAL A 3 -9.31 -8.68 -5.65
N ILE A 4 -9.10 -7.74 -4.74
CA ILE A 4 -9.74 -7.75 -3.42
C ILE A 4 -10.87 -6.74 -3.45
N GLY A 5 -12.10 -7.17 -3.18
CA GLY A 5 -13.24 -6.29 -2.91
C GLY A 5 -13.50 -6.21 -1.42
N VAL A 6 -13.81 -5.00 -0.92
CA VAL A 6 -14.22 -4.80 0.46
C VAL A 6 -15.41 -3.88 0.59
N ASP A 7 -16.17 -4.08 1.66
CA ASP A 7 -17.35 -3.31 2.05
C ASP A 7 -17.48 -3.29 3.59
N VAL A 8 -18.05 -2.26 4.20
CA VAL A 8 -18.19 -2.16 5.66
C VAL A 8 -19.39 -2.97 6.17
N ILE A 9 -19.12 -4.01 6.98
CA ILE A 9 -20.18 -4.79 7.65
C ILE A 9 -20.81 -4.00 8.80
N ARG A 10 -19.95 -3.39 9.62
CA ARG A 10 -20.36 -2.79 10.90
C ARG A 10 -19.31 -1.81 11.41
N GLY A 11 -19.76 -0.91 12.26
CA GLY A 11 -18.89 0.11 12.84
C GLY A 11 -18.66 1.26 11.86
N SER A 12 -17.72 2.13 12.19
CA SER A 12 -17.35 3.26 11.34
C SER A 12 -15.91 3.59 11.63
N ILE A 13 -15.15 4.01 10.62
CA ILE A 13 -13.78 4.50 10.82
C ILE A 13 -13.74 5.68 11.79
N ARG A 14 -14.80 6.49 11.81
CA ARG A 14 -14.92 7.65 12.69
C ARG A 14 -15.24 7.27 14.14
N SER A 15 -15.61 6.02 14.42
CA SER A 15 -15.97 5.56 15.76
C SER A 15 -14.74 5.10 16.56
N ARG A 16 -14.54 5.71 17.73
CA ARG A 16 -13.48 5.30 18.68
C ARG A 16 -13.78 4.00 19.43
N SER A 17 -15.05 3.61 19.55
CA SER A 17 -15.50 2.46 20.36
C SER A 17 -15.86 1.23 19.53
N ARG A 18 -16.33 1.39 18.29
CA ARG A 18 -16.64 0.29 17.37
C ARG A 18 -15.79 0.41 16.11
N ARG A 19 -14.62 -0.23 16.14
CA ARG A 19 -13.76 -0.33 14.96
C ARG A 19 -14.51 -1.02 13.82
N PRO A 20 -14.29 -0.60 12.56
CA PRO A 20 -14.97 -1.17 11.43
C PRO A 20 -14.53 -2.62 11.18
N GLY A 21 -15.51 -3.48 10.91
CA GLY A 21 -15.32 -4.80 10.32
C GLY A 21 -15.71 -4.73 8.85
N TYR A 22 -14.89 -5.33 8.00
CA TYR A 22 -15.05 -5.31 6.55
C TYR A 22 -15.40 -6.71 6.05
N ALA A 23 -16.36 -6.79 5.14
CA ALA A 23 -16.51 -7.94 4.26
C ALA A 23 -15.30 -7.93 3.33
N PHE A 24 -14.60 -9.05 3.25
CA PHE A 24 -13.44 -9.23 2.41
C PHE A 24 -13.72 -10.35 1.42
N VAL A 25 -13.46 -10.06 0.16
CA VAL A 25 -13.57 -11.03 -0.92
C VAL A 25 -12.30 -10.97 -1.76
N LEU A 26 -11.61 -12.10 -1.89
CA LEU A 26 -10.52 -12.27 -2.84
C LEU A 26 -11.03 -13.00 -4.07
N LEU A 27 -10.94 -12.34 -5.22
CA LEU A 27 -11.23 -12.86 -6.54
C LEU A 27 -9.90 -13.17 -7.24
N GLU A 28 -9.70 -14.41 -7.67
CA GLU A 28 -8.57 -14.83 -8.49
C GLU A 28 -9.10 -15.45 -9.79
N ASP A 29 -8.72 -14.85 -10.93
CA ASP A 29 -9.09 -15.33 -12.27
C ASP A 29 -10.60 -15.54 -12.49
N GLY A 30 -11.42 -14.72 -11.84
CA GLY A 30 -12.88 -14.75 -11.93
C GLY A 30 -13.58 -15.59 -10.86
N GLU A 31 -12.81 -16.36 -10.08
CA GLU A 31 -13.32 -17.22 -9.02
C GLU A 31 -13.09 -16.61 -7.64
N ILE A 32 -14.05 -16.79 -6.72
CA ILE A 32 -13.91 -16.34 -5.33
C ILE A 32 -13.13 -17.40 -4.56
N VAL A 33 -11.93 -17.06 -4.13
CA VAL A 33 -11.03 -18.00 -3.42
C VAL A 33 -11.06 -17.81 -1.90
N GLU A 34 -11.43 -16.62 -1.41
CA GLU A 34 -11.56 -16.34 0.02
C GLU A 34 -12.70 -15.34 0.24
N GLU A 35 -13.50 -15.62 1.26
CA GLU A 35 -14.55 -14.73 1.75
C GLU A 35 -14.59 -14.77 3.28
N THR A 36 -14.42 -13.64 3.94
CA THR A 36 -14.38 -13.56 5.41
C THR A 36 -14.59 -12.13 5.91
N GLU A 37 -14.90 -11.96 7.20
CA GLU A 37 -14.78 -10.67 7.86
C GLU A 37 -13.31 -10.37 8.23
N VAL A 38 -12.86 -9.14 8.00
CA VAL A 38 -11.52 -8.66 8.40
C VAL A 38 -11.59 -7.31 9.10
N THR A 39 -10.62 -7.01 9.95
CA THR A 39 -10.35 -5.65 10.42
C THR A 39 -9.44 -4.93 9.42
N LEU A 40 -9.34 -3.59 9.49
CA LEU A 40 -8.40 -2.82 8.65
C LEU A 40 -6.95 -3.34 8.75
N HIS A 41 -6.52 -3.72 9.97
CA HIS A 41 -5.20 -4.28 10.18
C HIS A 41 -5.01 -5.62 9.45
N ARG A 42 -6.02 -6.51 9.51
CA ARG A 42 -5.98 -7.80 8.79
C ARG A 42 -6.08 -7.59 7.27
N LEU A 43 -6.86 -6.63 6.79
CA LEU A 43 -6.90 -6.24 5.38
C LEU A 43 -5.51 -5.82 4.87
N LEU A 44 -4.84 -4.90 5.57
CA LEU A 44 -3.47 -4.46 5.22
C LEU A 44 -2.49 -5.63 5.19
N ARG A 45 -2.61 -6.57 6.14
CA ARG A 45 -1.77 -7.77 6.15
C ARG A 45 -2.06 -8.67 4.95
N ARG A 46 -3.33 -8.93 4.62
CA ARG A 46 -3.71 -9.71 3.44
C ARG A 46 -3.25 -9.05 2.15
N LEU A 47 -3.32 -7.72 2.03
CA LEU A 47 -2.77 -7.00 0.87
C LEU A 47 -1.27 -7.23 0.72
N ALA A 48 -0.50 -7.20 1.80
CA ALA A 48 0.93 -7.46 1.77
C ALA A 48 1.28 -8.92 1.41
N GLU A 49 0.48 -9.88 1.85
CA GLU A 49 0.63 -11.32 1.58
C GLU A 49 0.23 -11.70 0.15
N VAL A 50 -0.98 -11.29 -0.27
CA VAL A 50 -1.58 -11.66 -1.56
C VAL A 50 -1.02 -10.81 -2.71
N ARG A 51 -0.71 -9.53 -2.44
CA ARG A 51 -0.27 -8.53 -3.42
C ARG A 51 -1.19 -8.46 -4.65
N PRO A 52 -2.49 -8.17 -4.48
CA PRO A 52 -3.42 -8.11 -5.60
C PRO A 52 -3.10 -6.92 -6.52
N GLU A 53 -3.55 -7.00 -7.77
CA GLU A 53 -3.42 -5.87 -8.69
C GLU A 53 -4.38 -4.73 -8.33
N VAL A 54 -5.54 -5.05 -7.72
CA VAL A 54 -6.58 -4.09 -7.36
C VAL A 54 -7.15 -4.37 -5.96
N LEU A 55 -7.25 -3.32 -5.16
CA LEU A 55 -8.17 -3.20 -4.03
C LEU A 55 -9.36 -2.35 -4.49
N ALA A 56 -10.54 -2.94 -4.55
CA ALA A 56 -11.76 -2.31 -5.02
C ALA A 56 -12.68 -1.98 -3.85
N VAL A 57 -13.25 -0.77 -3.89
CA VAL A 57 -14.26 -0.29 -2.94
C VAL A 57 -15.41 0.39 -3.66
N ASP A 58 -16.59 0.36 -3.07
CA ASP A 58 -17.71 1.18 -3.49
C ASP A 58 -17.53 2.64 -3.00
N SER A 59 -16.89 2.86 -1.86
CA SER A 59 -16.83 4.16 -1.19
C SER A 59 -15.49 4.33 -0.47
N LEU A 60 -14.79 5.44 -0.73
CA LEU A 60 -13.50 5.71 -0.07
C LEU A 60 -13.66 6.06 1.40
N GLN A 61 -14.82 6.60 1.77
CA GLN A 61 -15.15 6.99 3.15
C GLN A 61 -15.22 5.78 4.09
N GLU A 62 -15.32 4.57 3.51
CA GLU A 62 -15.28 3.31 4.21
C GLU A 62 -13.90 2.82 4.56
N LEU A 63 -12.85 3.30 3.88
CA LEU A 63 -11.45 2.96 4.17
C LEU A 63 -10.64 4.10 4.80
N ALA A 64 -11.06 5.34 4.60
CA ALA A 64 -10.41 6.52 5.17
C ALA A 64 -11.42 7.59 5.57
N ALA A 65 -11.28 8.14 6.78
CA ALA A 65 -12.17 9.22 7.24
C ALA A 65 -11.88 10.56 6.55
N ASP A 66 -10.63 10.78 6.12
CA ASP A 66 -10.13 11.99 5.48
C ASP A 66 -8.98 11.71 4.49
N GLN A 67 -8.49 12.76 3.81
CA GLN A 67 -7.40 12.64 2.85
C GLN A 67 -6.07 12.20 3.47
N HIS A 68 -5.83 12.50 4.75
CA HIS A 68 -4.59 12.13 5.43
C HIS A 68 -4.57 10.62 5.68
N GLU A 69 -5.67 10.06 6.18
CA GLU A 69 -5.84 8.62 6.34
C GLU A 69 -5.79 7.88 5.01
N LEU A 70 -6.40 8.44 3.95
CA LEU A 70 -6.35 7.85 2.60
C LEU A 70 -4.92 7.77 2.08
N TYR A 71 -4.14 8.84 2.26
CA TYR A 71 -2.73 8.87 1.88
C TYR A 71 -1.89 7.86 2.67
N ALA A 72 -2.15 7.72 3.98
CA ALA A 72 -1.47 6.73 4.82
C ALA A 72 -1.82 5.29 4.40
N LEU A 73 -3.08 5.02 4.07
CA LEU A 73 -3.55 3.74 3.54
C LEU A 73 -2.82 3.39 2.23
N LEU A 74 -2.85 4.30 1.26
CA LEU A 74 -2.20 4.11 -0.04
C LEU A 74 -0.69 3.86 0.10
N GLN A 75 -0.03 4.54 1.05
CA GLN A 75 1.39 4.28 1.35
C GLN A 75 1.63 2.92 2.02
N ALA A 76 0.68 2.38 2.78
CA ALA A 76 0.81 1.08 3.43
C ALA A 76 0.56 -0.09 2.47
N MET A 77 -0.20 0.13 1.40
CA MET A 77 -0.47 -0.88 0.37
C MET A 77 0.80 -1.28 -0.41
N PRO A 78 0.86 -2.51 -0.95
CA PRO A 78 1.92 -2.89 -1.89
C PRO A 78 2.03 -1.91 -3.05
N THR A 79 3.25 -1.68 -3.54
CA THR A 79 3.51 -0.68 -4.60
C THR A 79 2.74 -0.96 -5.88
N GLY A 80 2.58 -2.23 -6.26
CA GLY A 80 1.82 -2.65 -7.45
C GLY A 80 0.30 -2.72 -7.28
N THR A 81 -0.24 -2.51 -6.08
CA THR A 81 -1.69 -2.57 -5.84
C THR A 81 -2.33 -1.21 -6.05
N ARG A 82 -3.36 -1.15 -6.89
CA ARG A 82 -4.17 0.06 -7.13
C ARG A 82 -5.41 0.08 -6.26
N LEU A 83 -5.75 1.23 -5.70
CA LEU A 83 -7.05 1.46 -5.06
C LEU A 83 -8.03 1.96 -6.13
N VAL A 84 -9.13 1.24 -6.33
CA VAL A 84 -10.17 1.57 -7.32
C VAL A 84 -11.49 1.80 -6.61
N GLN A 85 -12.10 2.97 -6.84
CA GLN A 85 -13.47 3.23 -6.42
C GLN A 85 -14.41 2.88 -7.59
N VAL A 86 -15.19 1.81 -7.45
CA VAL A 86 -16.02 1.27 -8.56
C VAL A 86 -17.21 2.16 -8.90
N THR A 87 -17.66 2.99 -7.96
CA THR A 87 -18.73 3.98 -8.10
C THR A 87 -18.24 5.38 -8.50
N GLY A 88 -16.91 5.59 -8.48
CA GLY A 88 -16.26 6.87 -8.74
C GLY A 88 -16.02 7.12 -10.24
N GLY A 89 -15.47 8.30 -10.56
CA GLY A 89 -15.16 8.73 -11.92
C GLY A 89 -15.70 10.13 -12.23
N GLU A 90 -15.82 10.47 -13.52
CA GLU A 90 -16.37 11.77 -13.97
C GLU A 90 -17.81 11.99 -13.51
N ARG A 91 -18.56 10.92 -13.30
CA ARG A 91 -19.91 10.92 -12.71
C ARG A 91 -19.99 9.84 -11.66
N THR A 92 -20.45 10.20 -10.47
CA THR A 92 -20.69 9.24 -9.40
C THR A 92 -21.95 8.44 -9.68
N GLU A 93 -21.87 7.12 -9.59
CA GLU A 93 -22.97 6.20 -9.83
C GLU A 93 -23.10 5.21 -8.69
N SER A 94 -24.32 4.73 -8.41
CA SER A 94 -24.50 3.67 -7.42
C SER A 94 -23.86 2.36 -7.87
N LEU A 95 -23.39 1.54 -6.92
CA LEU A 95 -22.83 0.21 -7.21
C LEU A 95 -23.79 -0.63 -8.07
N ALA A 96 -25.09 -0.50 -7.86
CA ALA A 96 -26.08 -1.22 -8.65
C ALA A 96 -26.21 -0.76 -10.10
N GLN A 97 -26.03 0.54 -10.39
CA GLN A 97 -25.97 1.01 -11.77
C GLN A 97 -24.72 0.47 -12.46
N VAL A 98 -23.58 0.49 -11.77
CA VAL A 98 -22.32 -0.07 -12.27
C VAL A 98 -22.46 -1.57 -12.53
N ALA A 99 -22.94 -2.34 -11.56
CA ALA A 99 -23.18 -3.77 -11.69
C ALA A 99 -24.16 -4.11 -12.81
N GLY A 100 -25.21 -3.31 -12.98
CA GLY A 100 -26.21 -3.46 -14.03
C GLY A 100 -25.62 -3.43 -15.45
N ARG A 101 -24.58 -2.62 -15.70
CA ARG A 101 -23.88 -2.57 -17.00
C ARG A 101 -23.19 -3.88 -17.35
N PHE A 102 -22.85 -4.67 -16.34
CA PHE A 102 -22.22 -5.98 -16.49
C PHE A 102 -23.22 -7.13 -16.27
N ASN A 103 -24.51 -6.84 -16.22
CA ASN A 103 -25.58 -7.82 -15.94
C ASN A 103 -25.41 -8.54 -14.58
N ILE A 104 -24.77 -7.91 -13.61
CA ILE A 104 -24.60 -8.47 -12.26
C ILE A 104 -25.75 -7.98 -11.36
N ARG A 105 -26.40 -8.93 -10.68
CA ARG A 105 -27.39 -8.68 -9.64
C ARG A 105 -26.84 -9.15 -8.31
N PHE A 106 -27.14 -8.41 -7.24
CA PHE A 106 -26.67 -8.71 -5.89
C PHE A 106 -27.64 -8.13 -4.86
N ASN A 107 -27.56 -8.62 -3.63
CA ASN A 107 -28.31 -8.08 -2.51
C ASN A 107 -27.54 -6.94 -1.82
N ARG A 108 -28.02 -5.70 -1.97
CA ARG A 108 -27.44 -4.50 -1.33
C ARG A 108 -27.52 -4.49 0.20
N LEU A 109 -28.29 -5.40 0.80
CA LEU A 109 -28.38 -5.52 2.26
C LEU A 109 -27.35 -6.50 2.83
N ASN A 110 -26.58 -7.16 1.96
CA ASN A 110 -25.56 -8.11 2.34
C ASN A 110 -24.17 -7.58 1.95
N PRO A 111 -23.37 -7.09 2.91
CA PRO A 111 -22.02 -6.57 2.67
C PRO A 111 -21.10 -7.51 1.89
N TYR A 112 -21.25 -8.83 2.05
CA TYR A 112 -20.48 -9.80 1.28
C TYR A 112 -20.86 -9.80 -0.20
N ASP A 113 -22.15 -9.67 -0.52
CA ASP A 113 -22.62 -9.53 -1.90
C ASP A 113 -22.15 -8.21 -2.52
N GLU A 114 -22.10 -7.12 -1.75
CA GLU A 114 -21.55 -5.84 -2.19
C GLU A 114 -20.04 -5.97 -2.47
N ALA A 115 -19.27 -6.53 -1.54
CA ALA A 115 -17.84 -6.77 -1.71
C ALA A 115 -17.52 -7.68 -2.92
N ARG A 116 -18.29 -8.76 -3.13
CA ARG A 116 -18.17 -9.63 -4.32
C ARG A 116 -18.43 -8.85 -5.60
N THR A 117 -19.51 -8.07 -5.61
CA THR A 117 -19.91 -7.28 -6.77
C THR A 117 -18.84 -6.25 -7.10
N THR A 118 -18.35 -5.53 -6.10
CA THR A 118 -17.25 -4.58 -6.20
C THR A 118 -15.98 -5.22 -6.78
N ALA A 119 -15.57 -6.39 -6.29
CA ALA A 119 -14.43 -7.11 -6.86
C ALA A 119 -14.66 -7.49 -8.33
N ARG A 120 -15.85 -8.02 -8.67
CA ARG A 120 -16.19 -8.47 -10.02
C ARG A 120 -16.23 -7.32 -11.02
N VAL A 121 -16.91 -6.21 -10.71
CA VAL A 121 -16.98 -5.07 -11.63
C VAL A 121 -15.61 -4.41 -11.82
N ALA A 122 -14.78 -4.36 -10.78
CA ALA A 122 -13.41 -3.88 -10.89
C ALA A 122 -12.54 -4.79 -11.79
N ALA A 123 -12.69 -6.11 -11.67
CA ALA A 123 -12.02 -7.06 -12.56
C ALA A 123 -12.46 -6.90 -14.03
N LEU A 124 -13.69 -6.45 -14.27
CA LEU A 124 -14.23 -6.11 -15.60
C LEU A 124 -13.85 -4.70 -16.08
N GLY A 125 -13.03 -3.96 -15.32
CA GLY A 125 -12.51 -2.65 -15.70
C GLY A 125 -13.39 -1.46 -15.29
N ALA A 126 -14.37 -1.65 -14.42
CA ALA A 126 -15.18 -0.56 -13.88
C ALA A 126 -14.44 0.22 -12.78
N GLY A 127 -14.82 1.49 -12.65
CA GLY A 127 -14.35 2.38 -11.59
C GLY A 127 -13.22 3.32 -11.99
N ALA A 128 -12.81 4.13 -11.02
CA ALA A 128 -11.72 5.09 -11.16
C ALA A 128 -10.57 4.75 -10.20
N GLU A 129 -9.34 4.77 -10.70
CA GLU A 129 -8.14 4.63 -9.87
C GLU A 129 -7.96 5.89 -9.01
N VAL A 130 -7.74 5.68 -7.72
CA VAL A 130 -7.47 6.76 -6.77
C VAL A 130 -6.00 7.14 -6.83
N ILE A 131 -5.72 8.32 -7.38
CA ILE A 131 -4.36 8.85 -7.49
C ILE A 131 -4.14 9.89 -6.40
N ALA A 132 -3.19 9.64 -5.50
CA ALA A 132 -2.82 10.57 -4.42
C ALA A 132 -1.34 10.98 -4.44
N PHE A 133 -0.56 10.45 -5.39
CA PHE A 133 0.88 10.67 -5.49
C PHE A 133 1.25 11.29 -6.82
N GLU A 134 2.19 12.23 -6.79
CA GLU A 134 2.91 12.69 -7.98
C GLU A 134 3.67 11.49 -8.59
N ASN A 135 4.11 11.65 -9.84
CA ASN A 135 5.06 10.74 -10.48
C ASN A 135 6.50 10.94 -9.93
N THR A 136 6.62 11.09 -8.61
CA THR A 136 7.88 11.18 -7.89
C THR A 136 7.82 10.27 -6.68
N THR A 137 8.83 9.41 -6.51
CA THR A 137 8.90 8.46 -5.40
C THR A 137 10.22 8.58 -4.68
N ASP A 138 10.18 8.54 -3.35
CA ASP A 138 11.36 8.46 -2.49
C ASP A 138 11.55 7.03 -1.96
N ILE A 139 12.76 6.49 -2.12
CA ILE A 139 13.22 5.28 -1.44
C ILE A 139 14.14 5.70 -0.30
N ALA A 140 13.66 5.54 0.93
CA ALA A 140 14.41 5.87 2.14
C ALA A 140 14.98 4.60 2.79
N VAL A 141 16.31 4.47 2.75
CA VAL A 141 17.07 3.46 3.48
C VAL A 141 17.49 4.06 4.83
N THR A 142 16.93 3.52 5.91
CA THR A 142 17.15 4.06 7.26
C THR A 142 17.48 2.96 8.25
N ARG A 143 18.03 3.37 9.39
CA ARG A 143 18.22 2.49 10.54
C ARG A 143 16.85 1.99 11.02
N HIS A 144 16.76 0.70 11.34
CA HIS A 144 15.60 0.16 12.04
C HIS A 144 15.72 0.28 13.56
N ARG A 145 16.96 0.39 14.07
CA ARG A 145 17.25 0.54 15.50
C ARG A 145 17.99 1.83 15.79
N SER A 146 17.66 2.42 16.95
CA SER A 146 18.41 3.55 17.50
C SER A 146 19.63 3.02 18.28
N PRO A 147 20.83 3.59 18.07
CA PRO A 147 21.94 3.38 18.98
C PRO A 147 21.56 3.92 20.37
N GLY A 148 21.68 3.10 21.42
CA GLY A 148 21.32 3.49 22.79
C GLY A 148 22.26 4.56 23.38
N ARG A 149 22.03 4.94 24.64
CA ARG A 149 22.88 5.91 25.36
C ARG A 149 24.09 5.20 26.01
N GLY A 150 25.16 5.02 25.24
CA GLY A 150 26.51 4.66 25.76
C GLY A 150 26.78 3.17 25.99
N GLY A 151 28.03 2.86 26.37
CA GLY A 151 28.52 1.50 26.65
C GLY A 151 29.80 1.14 25.90
N TRP A 152 30.56 0.18 26.44
CA TRP A 152 31.86 -0.26 25.92
C TRP A 152 31.80 -0.76 24.46
N SER A 153 30.65 -1.28 24.02
CA SER A 153 30.43 -1.81 22.66
C SER A 153 29.67 -0.87 21.73
N GLN A 154 29.40 0.37 22.14
CA GLN A 154 28.51 1.30 21.43
C GLN A 154 29.01 1.64 20.02
N ASN A 155 30.30 1.92 19.87
CA ASN A 155 30.89 2.25 18.57
C ASN A 155 30.82 1.07 17.59
N ARG A 156 31.02 -0.17 18.08
CA ARG A 156 30.85 -1.38 17.28
C ARG A 156 29.40 -1.53 16.82
N TYR A 157 28.43 -1.37 17.71
CA TYR A 157 27.01 -1.49 17.38
C TYR A 157 26.55 -0.41 16.39
N THR A 158 26.99 0.83 16.60
CA THR A 158 26.70 1.96 15.71
C THR A 158 27.27 1.74 14.32
N ARG A 159 28.53 1.29 14.23
CA ARG A 159 29.19 0.93 12.96
C ARG A 159 28.47 -0.21 12.25
N LYS A 160 28.03 -1.24 12.99
CA LYS A 160 27.25 -2.36 12.41
C LYS A 160 25.97 -1.84 11.74
N ILE A 161 25.22 -1.00 12.44
CA ILE A 161 23.95 -0.43 11.95
C ILE A 161 24.19 0.49 10.74
N HIS A 162 25.10 1.47 10.85
CA HIS A 162 25.38 2.39 9.74
C HIS A 162 25.98 1.69 8.52
N GLY A 163 26.81 0.66 8.75
CA GLY A 163 27.30 -0.22 7.70
C GLY A 163 26.18 -1.00 7.02
N ALA A 164 25.18 -1.48 7.77
CA ALA A 164 24.01 -2.16 7.19
C ALA A 164 23.18 -1.22 6.30
N VAL A 165 22.97 0.04 6.72
CA VAL A 165 22.31 1.06 5.90
C VAL A 165 23.11 1.32 4.61
N GLN A 166 24.43 1.52 4.70
CA GLN A 166 25.27 1.75 3.53
C GLN A 166 25.23 0.56 2.55
N ARG A 167 25.31 -0.68 3.05
CA ARG A 167 25.25 -1.88 2.21
C ARG A 167 23.90 -1.98 1.50
N LYS A 168 22.79 -1.85 2.23
CA LYS A 168 21.45 -1.91 1.64
C LYS A 168 21.22 -0.78 0.62
N ALA A 169 21.77 0.41 0.86
CA ALA A 169 21.71 1.50 -0.12
C ALA A 169 22.46 1.17 -1.42
N ARG A 170 23.62 0.49 -1.34
CA ARG A 170 24.37 0.05 -2.53
C ARG A 170 23.64 -1.06 -3.30
N GLU A 171 22.96 -1.97 -2.59
CA GLU A 171 22.12 -3.00 -3.22
C GLU A 171 20.99 -2.33 -4.04
N ILE A 172 20.28 -1.37 -3.44
CA ILE A 172 19.24 -0.59 -4.14
C ILE A 172 19.83 0.20 -5.32
N GLU A 173 21.00 0.81 -5.14
CA GLU A 173 21.68 1.53 -6.22
C GLU A 173 21.99 0.63 -7.42
N ALA A 174 22.40 -0.62 -7.16
CA ALA A 174 22.62 -1.63 -8.20
C ALA A 174 21.31 -2.09 -8.86
N GLU A 175 20.23 -2.30 -8.11
CA GLU A 175 18.91 -2.64 -8.65
C GLU A 175 18.38 -1.51 -9.57
N LEU A 176 18.50 -0.26 -9.13
CA LEU A 176 18.09 0.91 -9.93
C LEU A 176 18.94 1.07 -11.20
N ALA A 177 20.26 0.87 -11.08
CA ALA A 177 21.16 0.91 -12.23
C ALA A 177 20.86 -0.20 -13.24
N ALA A 178 20.60 -1.43 -12.78
CA ALA A 178 20.23 -2.56 -13.62
C ALA A 178 18.89 -2.32 -14.36
N ALA A 179 17.96 -1.62 -13.72
CA ALA A 179 16.69 -1.23 -14.33
C ALA A 179 16.79 0.04 -15.22
N GLY A 180 17.97 0.67 -15.33
CA GLY A 180 18.16 1.90 -16.10
C GLY A 180 17.43 3.13 -15.53
N VAL A 181 17.09 3.10 -14.24
CA VAL A 181 16.28 4.14 -13.60
C VAL A 181 17.17 5.28 -13.10
N ARG A 182 16.88 6.50 -13.53
CA ARG A 182 17.54 7.71 -13.03
C ARG A 182 17.03 8.08 -11.63
N TYR A 183 17.94 8.54 -10.78
CA TYR A 183 17.61 9.00 -9.43
C TYR A 183 18.52 10.13 -8.97
N THR A 184 18.04 10.91 -7.99
CA THR A 184 18.87 11.79 -7.16
C THR A 184 19.14 11.10 -5.84
N LYS A 185 20.39 11.14 -5.35
CA LYS A 185 20.80 10.48 -4.11
C LYS A 185 21.20 11.50 -3.05
N GLN A 186 20.66 11.35 -1.84
CA GLN A 186 21.07 12.10 -0.66
C GLN A 186 21.55 11.15 0.43
N GLU A 187 22.81 11.30 0.86
CA GLU A 187 23.41 10.47 1.91
C GLU A 187 23.65 11.28 3.18
N THR A 188 23.13 10.80 4.31
CA THR A 188 23.47 11.32 5.64
C THR A 188 24.56 10.46 6.25
N ARG A 189 25.83 10.83 6.00
CA ARG A 189 27.00 10.14 6.53
C ARG A 189 27.03 10.15 8.06
N ALA A 190 27.49 9.05 8.64
CA ALA A 190 27.64 8.90 10.08
C ALA A 190 28.83 7.99 10.40
N PHE A 191 29.12 7.80 11.70
CA PHE A 191 30.26 6.98 12.12
C PHE A 191 30.18 5.55 11.56
N GLY A 192 31.14 5.19 10.69
CA GLY A 192 31.25 3.85 10.12
C GLY A 192 30.26 3.51 9.00
N GLY A 193 29.58 4.49 8.40
CA GLY A 193 28.68 4.29 7.27
C GLY A 193 27.71 5.46 7.06
N SER A 194 26.47 5.16 6.72
CA SER A 194 25.39 6.15 6.61
C SER A 194 24.32 5.91 7.66
N SER A 195 23.76 6.97 8.21
CA SER A 195 22.59 6.88 9.11
C SER A 195 21.27 6.85 8.32
N ARG A 196 21.28 7.38 7.10
CA ARG A 196 20.16 7.44 6.18
C ARG A 196 20.68 7.65 4.75
N VAL A 197 20.04 7.00 3.79
CA VAL A 197 20.20 7.29 2.36
C VAL A 197 18.82 7.43 1.75
N VAL A 198 18.60 8.46 0.94
CA VAL A 198 17.34 8.68 0.22
C VAL A 198 17.64 8.74 -1.28
N PHE A 199 16.88 7.98 -2.05
CA PHE A 199 16.85 8.07 -3.51
C PHE A 199 15.52 8.71 -3.91
N THR A 200 15.55 9.75 -4.73
CA THR A 200 14.35 10.39 -5.30
C THR A 200 14.30 10.05 -6.79
N LEU A 201 13.20 9.46 -7.22
CA LEU A 201 13.00 8.91 -8.55
C LEU A 201 11.84 9.65 -9.24
N PRO A 202 11.99 10.10 -10.49
CA PRO A 202 10.91 10.72 -11.26
C PRO A 202 10.00 9.65 -11.87
N MET A 203 9.43 8.78 -11.03
CA MET A 203 8.51 7.73 -11.44
C MET A 203 7.44 7.46 -10.39
N ALA A 204 6.32 6.87 -10.83
CA ALA A 204 5.25 6.48 -9.94
C ALA A 204 5.67 5.32 -9.04
N ARG A 205 5.09 5.28 -7.84
CA ARG A 205 5.41 4.29 -6.80
C ARG A 205 5.25 2.84 -7.28
N ARG A 206 4.30 2.58 -8.19
CA ARG A 206 4.01 1.26 -8.75
C ARG A 206 5.07 0.73 -9.71
N ASP A 207 5.82 1.64 -10.33
CA ASP A 207 6.83 1.31 -11.34
C ASP A 207 8.22 1.15 -10.71
N VAL A 208 8.37 1.42 -9.42
CA VAL A 208 9.64 1.30 -8.70
C VAL A 208 10.08 -0.17 -8.66
N PRO A 209 11.29 -0.51 -9.17
CA PRO A 209 11.74 -1.90 -9.28
C PRO A 209 12.22 -2.50 -7.95
N VAL A 210 12.03 -1.78 -6.84
CA VAL A 210 12.50 -2.12 -5.49
C VAL A 210 11.28 -2.33 -4.60
N SER A 211 11.36 -3.30 -3.68
CA SER A 211 10.33 -3.53 -2.67
C SER A 211 10.67 -2.91 -1.32
N THR A 212 9.65 -2.66 -0.50
CA THR A 212 9.88 -2.32 0.92
C THR A 212 10.57 -3.48 1.65
N TYR A 213 11.37 -3.14 2.66
CA TYR A 213 12.17 -4.14 3.40
C TYR A 213 12.27 -3.77 4.87
N TYR A 214 12.12 -4.75 5.76
CA TYR A 214 12.29 -4.59 7.21
C TYR A 214 13.24 -5.66 7.74
N GLY A 215 14.51 -5.30 7.94
CA GLY A 215 15.52 -6.16 8.53
C GLY A 215 15.81 -5.82 9.99
N ALA A 216 16.70 -6.57 10.64
CA ALA A 216 17.02 -6.35 12.05
C ALA A 216 17.63 -4.97 12.33
N ASP A 217 18.52 -4.48 11.46
CA ASP A 217 19.30 -3.24 11.65
C ASP A 217 18.90 -2.12 10.67
N VAL A 218 18.31 -2.47 9.53
CA VAL A 218 18.00 -1.56 8.41
C VAL A 218 16.58 -1.79 7.90
N GLN A 219 15.92 -0.72 7.47
CA GLN A 219 14.64 -0.75 6.81
C GLN A 219 14.68 0.10 5.52
N VAL A 220 13.85 -0.27 4.55
CA VAL A 220 13.65 0.42 3.28
C VAL A 220 12.17 0.78 3.20
N ARG A 221 11.89 2.07 3.08
CA ARG A 221 10.54 2.60 2.89
C ARG A 221 10.44 3.24 1.52
N ILE A 222 9.31 3.04 0.86
CA ILE A 222 9.01 3.60 -0.46
C ILE A 222 7.78 4.48 -0.30
N THR A 223 7.96 5.77 -0.50
CA THR A 223 6.93 6.79 -0.27
C THR A 223 6.75 7.61 -1.54
N GLY A 224 5.56 7.59 -2.12
CA GLY A 224 5.22 8.52 -3.20
C GLY A 224 5.13 9.94 -2.64
N LYS A 225 5.55 10.94 -3.42
CA LYS A 225 5.35 12.35 -3.05
C LYS A 225 3.88 12.70 -3.24
N ARG A 226 3.26 13.34 -2.25
CA ARG A 226 1.84 13.72 -2.30
C ARG A 226 1.57 14.69 -3.46
N LEU A 227 0.45 14.49 -4.18
CA LEU A 227 -0.12 15.46 -5.15
C LEU A 227 -0.53 16.78 -4.48
#